data_AF-A0A2A2QL57-F1
#
_entry.id   AF-A0A2A2QL57-F1
#
_cell.length_a   1.000
_cell.length_b   1.000
_cell.length_c   1.000
_cell.angle_alpha   90.00
_cell.angle_beta   90.00
_cell.angle_gamma   90.00
#
_symmetry.space_group_name_H-M   'P 1'
#
loop_
_entity.id
_entity.type
_entity.pdbx_description
1 polymer ?
#
loop_
_entity_poly.entity_id
_entity_poly.type
_entity_poly.pdbx_seq_one_letter_code
_entity_poly.pdbx_strand_id
1 'polypeptide(L)'
;MDFHGLNETSGSHRTFRPGWRNKPRNPSSPLDPPRDSRSAYPEMKSRFAILLLALSLPTLAKEAPALPPELSAYQLAPAPEPTGLLLQKGDRVAICGDSITEQKRYSVILETYLTACLPELEITCRQYGWSGEQAGGFLKRMESDVLRFKPTFATTCYGMNDFRYVPYNEPVAAEYRKNQTAMVQSFKQAGTRVLLGSSGIIDTVPNWVKTASGTKEELNLALSRFRNIGIEVAAAEKVAFADLYRPMLLADFQAEKLHGPAFMLAGKDGVHPGWAGQLIMAYSFLTGMGLDGDLGTITFDAATGKATATAGHEVISAADGKLTIRSTKLPFSAGPGDVKSDDSMRAGLALVPFDDRLNRLVLKIAAPAATAYDVTWGESTRTYQATALQAGVNLAKDFETHPLLPAFTKVWDAVLAKQSYETRQIRTLVHGPEGAADLEATFALTEKVRAKLAKAVADAKQPAEHVITIKAK
;
A
#
# COMPACT_ATOMS: atom_id res chain seq x y z
N MET A 1 -42.10 -35.68 12.38
CA MET A 1 -42.18 -35.80 13.85
C MET A 1 -41.27 -34.71 14.41
N ASP A 2 -41.72 -33.48 14.71
CA ASP A 2 -43.02 -33.02 15.25
C ASP A 2 -43.32 -33.69 16.60
N PHE A 3 -43.61 -32.98 17.70
CA PHE A 3 -44.49 -31.80 17.80
C PHE A 3 -44.09 -30.72 18.85
N HIS A 4 -44.94 -29.69 18.94
CA HIS A 4 -45.05 -28.53 19.86
C HIS A 4 -44.69 -28.72 21.36
N GLY A 5 -44.51 -27.65 22.16
CA GLY A 5 -44.61 -26.21 21.84
C GLY A 5 -44.53 -25.23 23.03
N LEU A 6 -45.23 -24.10 22.90
CA LEU A 6 -45.08 -22.85 23.68
C LEU A 6 -45.74 -22.85 25.07
N ASN A 7 -45.27 -21.96 25.95
CA ASN A 7 -46.16 -21.06 26.70
C ASN A 7 -45.43 -19.81 27.24
N GLU A 8 -46.04 -18.64 27.07
CA GLU A 8 -45.66 -17.38 27.73
C GLU A 8 -46.67 -17.04 28.85
N THR A 9 -46.25 -16.31 29.89
CA THR A 9 -47.16 -15.62 30.82
C THR A 9 -46.62 -14.24 31.21
N SER A 10 -47.52 -13.33 31.58
CA SER A 10 -47.31 -11.87 31.59
C SER A 10 -47.00 -11.27 32.99
N GLY A 11 -46.29 -10.13 33.01
CA GLY A 11 -45.84 -9.46 34.24
C GLY A 11 -45.84 -7.92 34.17
N SER A 12 -47.02 -7.33 34.35
CA SER A 12 -47.37 -5.94 34.73
C SER A 12 -46.30 -4.79 34.79
N HIS A 13 -46.63 -3.71 34.09
CA HIS A 13 -46.49 -2.28 34.45
C HIS A 13 -45.30 -1.76 35.29
N ARG A 14 -44.61 -0.75 34.72
CA ARG A 14 -44.50 0.59 35.37
C ARG A 14 -44.38 1.70 34.33
N THR A 15 -45.07 2.82 34.57
CA THR A 15 -45.03 4.03 33.73
C THR A 15 -44.27 5.15 34.45
N PHE A 16 -43.54 5.96 33.69
CA PHE A 16 -43.01 7.25 34.16
C PHE A 16 -43.10 8.28 33.02
N ARG A 17 -43.41 9.54 33.36
CA ARG A 17 -43.41 10.69 32.45
C ARG A 17 -42.64 11.87 33.07
N PRO A 18 -42.15 12.83 32.26
CA PRO A 18 -41.02 13.67 32.66
C PRO A 18 -41.38 15.02 33.30
N GLY A 19 -40.42 15.58 34.03
CA GLY A 19 -40.35 16.96 34.53
C GLY A 19 -38.91 17.29 34.93
N TRP A 20 -38.46 18.56 35.02
CA TRP A 20 -39.13 19.85 34.80
C TRP A 20 -38.11 20.88 34.24
N ARG A 21 -38.51 22.14 34.03
CA ARG A 21 -37.65 23.23 33.49
C ARG A 21 -36.77 23.88 34.57
N ASN A 22 -35.68 24.57 34.16
CA ASN A 22 -35.51 25.99 34.49
C ASN A 22 -34.40 26.73 33.70
N LYS A 23 -34.55 28.07 33.59
CA LYS A 23 -33.55 29.07 33.16
C LYS A 23 -33.72 30.31 34.05
N PRO A 24 -32.64 30.99 34.47
CA PRO A 24 -32.70 32.38 34.94
C PRO A 24 -32.55 33.40 33.80
N ARG A 25 -32.78 34.69 34.10
CA ARG A 25 -32.53 35.85 33.22
C ARG A 25 -31.46 36.78 33.84
N ASN A 26 -30.90 37.67 33.02
CA ASN A 26 -29.95 38.72 33.38
C ASN A 26 -30.67 40.08 33.64
N PRO A 27 -30.14 40.97 34.52
CA PRO A 27 -30.57 42.38 34.57
C PRO A 27 -29.44 43.45 34.62
N SER A 28 -29.63 44.54 33.86
CA SER A 28 -29.23 45.96 34.09
C SER A 28 -27.80 46.39 34.54
N SER A 29 -27.06 47.01 33.60
CA SER A 29 -26.59 48.43 33.49
C SER A 29 -26.69 49.41 34.71
N PRO A 30 -26.06 50.64 34.65
CA PRO A 30 -24.80 51.11 34.02
C PRO A 30 -23.95 52.10 34.90
N LEU A 31 -22.73 52.49 34.49
CA LEU A 31 -22.00 53.70 34.97
C LEU A 31 -21.07 54.30 33.88
N ASP A 32 -20.84 55.62 33.96
CA ASP A 32 -20.05 56.53 33.09
C ASP A 32 -19.50 57.69 33.97
N PRO A 33 -18.60 58.59 33.51
CA PRO A 33 -17.37 58.45 32.72
C PRO A 33 -16.16 59.07 33.50
N PRO A 34 -15.03 59.51 32.87
CA PRO A 34 -14.94 60.92 32.45
C PRO A 34 -14.09 61.20 31.17
N ARG A 35 -13.97 62.51 30.84
CA ARG A 35 -13.25 63.12 29.69
C ARG A 35 -11.72 63.13 29.91
N ASP A 36 -10.83 63.63 29.03
CA ASP A 36 -10.84 64.52 27.83
C ASP A 36 -9.50 64.24 27.06
N SER A 37 -9.12 64.74 25.86
CA SER A 37 -9.68 65.77 24.96
C SER A 37 -9.19 65.64 23.50
N ARG A 38 -9.91 66.31 22.58
CA ARG A 38 -9.45 67.00 21.34
C ARG A 38 -8.29 66.43 20.49
N SER A 39 -8.59 66.06 19.24
CA SER A 39 -8.21 66.87 18.06
C SER A 39 -8.87 66.36 16.75
N ALA A 40 -9.13 67.25 15.79
CA ALA A 40 -9.41 66.96 14.37
C ALA A 40 -8.32 67.65 13.54
N TYR A 41 -7.89 67.24 12.34
CA TYR A 41 -8.52 66.75 11.11
C TYR A 41 -7.43 66.05 10.24
N PRO A 42 -7.65 65.67 8.96
CA PRO A 42 -8.75 64.94 8.32
C PRO A 42 -8.24 63.60 7.71
N GLU A 43 -9.04 62.94 6.86
CA GLU A 43 -8.62 61.74 6.12
C GLU A 43 -7.50 61.99 5.09
N MET A 44 -6.62 61.01 4.90
CA MET A 44 -6.01 60.72 3.59
C MET A 44 -6.14 59.23 3.30
N LYS A 45 -7.02 58.87 2.35
CA LYS A 45 -7.40 57.48 2.04
C LYS A 45 -6.33 56.73 1.22
N SER A 46 -5.23 56.34 1.86
CA SER A 46 -4.26 55.42 1.25
C SER A 46 -4.80 53.98 1.26
N ARG A 47 -5.43 53.56 0.16
CA ARG A 47 -5.86 52.17 -0.05
C ARG A 47 -4.66 51.28 -0.42
N PHE A 48 -3.90 50.84 0.58
CA PHE A 48 -2.98 49.71 0.41
C PHE A 48 -3.79 48.41 0.22
N ALA A 49 -4.12 48.12 -1.03
CA ALA A 49 -4.54 46.79 -1.42
C ALA A 49 -3.33 45.87 -1.30
N ILE A 50 -3.27 45.10 -0.21
CA ILE A 50 -2.28 44.02 -0.05
C ILE A 50 -2.66 42.94 -1.05
N LEU A 51 -2.11 43.05 -2.26
CA LEU A 51 -2.21 42.04 -3.29
C LEU A 51 -1.35 40.85 -2.84
N LEU A 52 -1.98 39.89 -2.17
CA LEU A 52 -1.40 38.59 -1.89
C LEU A 52 -1.16 37.88 -3.23
N LEU A 53 -0.01 38.14 -3.85
CA LEU A 53 0.58 37.20 -4.79
C LEU A 53 0.85 35.93 -4.00
N ALA A 54 -0.07 34.96 -4.14
CA ALA A 54 0.24 33.57 -3.92
C ALA A 54 1.33 33.19 -4.93
N LEU A 55 2.59 33.40 -4.54
CA LEU A 55 3.74 32.84 -5.22
C LEU A 55 3.60 31.32 -5.16
N SER A 56 2.97 30.76 -6.19
CA SER A 56 3.02 29.35 -6.52
C SER A 56 4.46 29.04 -6.91
N LEU A 57 5.32 28.90 -5.90
CA LEU A 57 6.63 28.28 -6.04
C LEU A 57 6.39 26.97 -6.78
N PRO A 58 6.95 26.78 -7.99
CA PRO A 58 6.82 25.51 -8.66
C PRO A 58 7.43 24.47 -7.72
N THR A 59 6.62 23.50 -7.28
CA THR A 59 7.13 22.32 -6.62
C THR A 59 8.11 21.69 -7.58
N LEU A 60 9.40 21.81 -7.28
CA LEU A 60 10.48 21.23 -8.06
C LEU A 60 10.32 19.71 -8.00
N ALA A 61 9.55 19.19 -8.97
CA ALA A 61 9.38 17.77 -9.19
C ALA A 61 10.78 17.21 -9.38
N LYS A 62 11.22 16.38 -8.43
CA LYS A 62 12.57 15.84 -8.43
C LYS A 62 12.75 15.05 -9.73
N GLU A 63 13.59 15.56 -10.61
CA GLU A 63 13.75 15.00 -11.95
C GLU A 63 14.14 13.52 -11.84
N ALA A 64 13.34 12.66 -12.48
CA ALA A 64 13.55 11.23 -12.42
C ALA A 64 14.93 10.90 -13.03
N PRO A 65 15.74 10.02 -12.41
CA PRO A 65 17.07 9.69 -12.95
C PRO A 65 17.01 9.32 -14.44
N ALA A 66 18.03 9.70 -15.20
CA ALA A 66 18.13 9.27 -16.59
C ALA A 66 18.05 7.73 -16.69
N LEU A 67 17.43 7.21 -17.76
CA LEU A 67 17.53 5.80 -18.06
C LEU A 67 18.97 5.45 -18.48
N PRO A 68 19.44 4.21 -18.24
CA PRO A 68 20.66 3.68 -18.86
C PRO A 68 20.67 3.92 -20.39
N PRO A 69 21.82 4.18 -21.03
CA PRO A 69 21.91 4.40 -22.47
C PRO A 69 21.30 3.26 -23.31
N GLU A 70 21.41 2.02 -22.83
CA GLU A 70 20.82 0.82 -23.45
C GLU A 70 19.28 0.81 -23.41
N LEU A 71 18.66 1.65 -22.59
CA LEU A 71 17.21 1.85 -22.49
C LEU A 71 16.77 3.22 -23.08
N SER A 72 17.62 3.88 -23.87
CA SER A 72 17.35 5.21 -24.45
C SER A 72 16.17 5.26 -25.44
N ALA A 73 15.72 4.12 -25.98
CA ALA A 73 14.51 4.03 -26.79
C ALA A 73 13.21 4.31 -25.98
N TYR A 74 13.23 4.10 -24.66
CA TYR A 74 12.05 4.17 -23.80
C TYR A 74 11.74 5.60 -23.37
N GLN A 75 10.90 6.29 -24.14
CA GLN A 75 10.46 7.67 -23.86
C GLN A 75 9.39 7.71 -22.75
N LEU A 76 9.83 7.67 -21.49
CA LEU A 76 8.96 7.68 -20.31
C LEU A 76 8.66 9.10 -19.85
N ALA A 77 7.39 9.50 -19.85
CA ALA A 77 6.95 10.76 -19.22
C ALA A 77 7.21 10.73 -17.70
N PRO A 78 7.54 11.85 -17.05
CA PRO A 78 7.74 11.88 -15.60
C PRO A 78 6.46 11.48 -14.87
N ALA A 79 6.55 10.47 -13.99
CA ALA A 79 5.44 10.09 -13.13
C ALA A 79 5.23 11.17 -12.05
N PRO A 80 3.97 11.46 -11.65
CA PRO A 80 3.72 12.34 -10.51
C PRO A 80 4.10 11.61 -9.21
N GLU A 81 5.12 12.10 -8.51
CA GLU A 81 5.48 11.62 -7.17
C GLU A 81 4.36 11.96 -6.15
N PRO A 82 4.13 11.11 -5.13
CA PRO A 82 3.14 11.38 -4.09
C PRO A 82 3.56 12.58 -3.24
N THR A 83 2.64 13.53 -3.01
CA THR A 83 2.87 14.70 -2.15
C THR A 83 2.70 14.41 -0.65
N GLY A 84 2.39 13.17 -0.29
CA GLY A 84 2.17 12.70 1.08
C GLY A 84 1.36 11.40 1.10
N LEU A 85 1.08 10.89 2.30
CA LEU A 85 0.28 9.68 2.50
C LEU A 85 -1.13 9.83 1.92
N LEU A 86 -1.50 8.95 0.98
CA LEU A 86 -2.82 8.94 0.35
C LEU A 86 -3.87 8.17 1.16
N LEU A 87 -3.45 7.16 1.93
CA LEU A 87 -4.37 6.35 2.74
C LEU A 87 -4.86 7.11 3.97
N GLN A 88 -6.10 6.83 4.36
CA GLN A 88 -6.74 7.36 5.56
C GLN A 88 -7.08 6.20 6.51
N LYS A 89 -7.20 6.51 7.80
CA LYS A 89 -7.52 5.51 8.81
C LYS A 89 -8.89 4.87 8.55
N GLY A 90 -8.93 3.53 8.51
CA GLY A 90 -10.15 2.75 8.24
C GLY A 90 -10.52 2.64 6.75
N ASP A 91 -9.59 2.94 5.84
CA ASP A 91 -9.82 2.78 4.40
C ASP A 91 -10.16 1.33 4.02
N ARG A 92 -11.09 1.21 3.07
CA ARG A 92 -11.45 -0.04 2.39
C ARG A 92 -10.85 -0.01 1.00
N VAL A 93 -9.72 -0.71 0.83
CA VAL A 93 -8.93 -0.74 -0.40
C VAL A 93 -9.43 -1.83 -1.34
N ALA A 94 -9.94 -1.43 -2.51
CA ALA A 94 -10.13 -2.34 -3.64
C ALA A 94 -8.80 -2.53 -4.38
N ILE A 95 -8.35 -3.77 -4.56
CA ILE A 95 -7.19 -4.11 -5.39
C ILE A 95 -7.70 -4.73 -6.69
N CYS A 96 -7.78 -3.92 -7.75
CA CYS A 96 -8.35 -4.29 -9.04
C CYS A 96 -7.27 -4.47 -10.11
N GLY A 97 -7.53 -5.32 -11.09
CA GLY A 97 -6.61 -5.62 -12.19
C GLY A 97 -6.91 -6.97 -12.84
N ASP A 98 -6.00 -7.41 -13.71
CA ASP A 98 -6.21 -8.60 -14.56
C ASP A 98 -5.66 -9.92 -13.95
N SER A 99 -5.19 -10.84 -14.78
CA SER A 99 -4.56 -12.12 -14.38
C SER A 99 -3.38 -11.91 -13.43
N ILE A 100 -2.59 -10.85 -13.61
CA ILE A 100 -1.42 -10.57 -12.76
C ILE A 100 -1.87 -10.26 -11.32
N THR A 101 -3.08 -9.71 -11.17
CA THR A 101 -3.74 -9.51 -9.86
C THR A 101 -4.33 -10.82 -9.35
N GLU A 102 -4.97 -11.62 -10.22
CA GLU A 102 -5.55 -12.91 -9.85
C GLU A 102 -4.50 -13.92 -9.33
N GLN A 103 -3.22 -13.77 -9.69
CA GLN A 103 -2.11 -14.53 -9.09
C GLN A 103 -2.01 -14.40 -7.56
N LYS A 104 -2.63 -13.38 -6.93
CA LYS A 104 -2.61 -13.13 -5.47
C LYS A 104 -1.20 -13.02 -4.88
N ARG A 105 -0.29 -12.36 -5.59
CA ARG A 105 1.09 -12.15 -5.15
C ARG A 105 1.31 -10.71 -4.68
N TYR A 106 1.34 -9.72 -5.58
CA TYR A 106 1.47 -8.31 -5.16
C TYR A 106 0.32 -7.86 -4.24
N SER A 107 -0.91 -8.35 -4.46
CA SER A 107 -2.07 -8.00 -3.64
C SER A 107 -1.98 -8.54 -2.21
N VAL A 108 -1.34 -9.70 -2.00
CA VAL A 108 -1.06 -10.27 -0.67
C VAL A 108 0.08 -9.52 0.00
N ILE A 109 1.13 -9.13 -0.75
CA ILE A 109 2.20 -8.25 -0.25
C ILE A 109 1.61 -6.91 0.23
N LEU A 110 0.73 -6.26 -0.57
CA LEU A 110 0.08 -5.00 -0.21
C LEU A 110 -0.77 -5.12 1.07
N GLU A 111 -1.69 -6.08 1.14
CA GLU A 111 -2.57 -6.19 2.32
C GLU A 111 -1.81 -6.64 3.58
N THR A 112 -0.78 -7.50 3.44
CA THR A 112 0.07 -7.90 4.56
C THR A 112 0.91 -6.72 5.06
N TYR A 113 1.54 -5.96 4.17
CA TYR A 113 2.30 -4.76 4.54
C TYR A 113 1.41 -3.73 5.26
N LEU A 114 0.26 -3.37 4.66
CA LEU A 114 -0.68 -2.41 5.26
C LEU A 114 -1.30 -2.92 6.56
N THR A 115 -1.27 -4.23 6.81
CA THR A 115 -1.76 -4.84 8.05
C THR A 115 -0.71 -4.93 9.15
N ALA A 116 0.52 -5.32 8.81
CA ALA A 116 1.57 -5.66 9.76
C ALA A 116 2.55 -4.49 10.02
N CYS A 117 2.86 -3.72 8.98
CA CYS A 117 3.80 -2.59 9.05
C CYS A 117 3.11 -1.28 9.49
N LEU A 118 1.82 -1.13 9.17
CA LEU A 118 1.02 0.09 9.44
C LEU A 118 -0.35 -0.22 10.11
N PRO A 119 -0.41 -1.02 11.19
CA PRO A 119 -1.65 -1.44 11.84
C PRO A 119 -2.52 -0.27 12.32
N GLU A 120 -1.91 0.87 12.67
CA GLU A 120 -2.59 2.09 13.14
C GLU A 120 -3.54 2.72 12.12
N LEU A 121 -3.30 2.46 10.83
CA LEU A 121 -4.16 2.90 9.73
C LEU A 121 -5.44 2.04 9.61
N GLU A 122 -5.53 0.90 10.30
CA GLU A 122 -6.71 0.02 10.33
C GLU A 122 -7.25 -0.35 8.93
N ILE A 123 -6.37 -0.41 7.93
CA ILE A 123 -6.72 -0.71 6.54
C ILE A 123 -7.32 -2.12 6.43
N THR A 124 -8.32 -2.24 5.55
CA THR A 124 -8.84 -3.53 5.08
C THR A 124 -8.79 -3.57 3.56
N CYS A 125 -8.35 -4.68 2.96
CA CYS A 125 -8.32 -4.81 1.51
C CYS A 125 -9.28 -5.90 1.01
N ARG A 126 -9.55 -5.86 -0.29
CA ARG A 126 -10.19 -6.94 -1.04
C ARG A 126 -9.64 -6.99 -2.46
N GLN A 127 -9.22 -8.17 -2.91
CA GLN A 127 -8.72 -8.33 -4.28
C GLN A 127 -9.84 -8.71 -5.25
N TYR A 128 -9.76 -8.16 -6.46
CA TYR A 128 -10.74 -8.33 -7.53
C TYR A 128 -10.10 -8.73 -8.88
N GLY A 129 -8.91 -9.34 -8.84
CA GLY A 129 -8.19 -9.79 -10.03
C GLY A 129 -8.98 -10.75 -10.91
N TRP A 130 -8.89 -10.59 -12.23
CA TRP A 130 -9.60 -11.43 -13.21
C TRP A 130 -8.77 -11.69 -14.48
N SER A 131 -8.54 -12.97 -14.80
CA SER A 131 -7.66 -13.38 -15.89
C SER A 131 -8.17 -13.01 -17.28
N GLY A 132 -7.27 -12.44 -18.10
CA GLY A 132 -7.58 -11.95 -19.46
C GLY A 132 -8.42 -10.67 -19.51
N GLU A 133 -8.65 -10.01 -18.38
CA GLU A 133 -9.47 -8.80 -18.31
C GLU A 133 -8.75 -7.57 -18.87
N GLN A 134 -9.46 -6.83 -19.72
CA GLN A 134 -9.14 -5.45 -20.12
C GLN A 134 -9.94 -4.48 -19.24
N ALA A 135 -9.53 -3.21 -19.14
CA ALA A 135 -10.25 -2.19 -18.36
C ALA A 135 -11.72 -2.03 -18.82
N GLY A 136 -12.00 -2.24 -20.11
CA GLY A 136 -13.35 -2.28 -20.68
C GLY A 136 -14.18 -3.53 -20.34
N GLY A 137 -13.53 -4.59 -19.84
CA GLY A 137 -14.17 -5.74 -19.19
C GLY A 137 -14.53 -5.42 -17.75
N PHE A 138 -13.55 -4.90 -16.99
CA PHE A 138 -13.73 -4.52 -15.58
C PHE A 138 -14.92 -3.57 -15.37
N LEU A 139 -15.01 -2.53 -16.22
CA LEU A 139 -16.12 -1.57 -16.23
C LEU A 139 -17.51 -2.21 -16.23
N LYS A 140 -17.69 -3.36 -16.89
CA LYS A 140 -19.01 -4.03 -17.00
C LYS A 140 -19.43 -4.73 -15.72
N ARG A 141 -18.48 -5.18 -14.89
CA ARG A 141 -18.74 -5.86 -13.61
C ARG A 141 -18.47 -4.98 -12.38
N MET A 142 -17.84 -3.82 -12.55
CA MET A 142 -17.40 -2.91 -11.49
C MET A 142 -18.48 -2.59 -10.44
N GLU A 143 -19.71 -2.31 -10.86
CA GLU A 143 -20.85 -2.06 -9.95
C GLU A 143 -21.17 -3.31 -9.10
N SER A 144 -21.40 -4.45 -9.77
CA SER A 144 -21.72 -5.74 -9.16
C SER A 144 -20.61 -6.26 -8.25
N ASP A 145 -19.36 -6.17 -8.67
CA ASP A 145 -18.27 -6.90 -8.03
C ASP A 145 -17.51 -6.06 -7.01
N VAL A 146 -17.47 -4.73 -7.18
CA VAL A 146 -16.58 -3.84 -6.42
C VAL A 146 -17.36 -2.75 -5.69
N LEU A 147 -18.18 -1.97 -6.39
CA LEU A 147 -18.84 -0.79 -5.81
C LEU A 147 -19.92 -1.16 -4.80
N ARG A 148 -20.57 -2.33 -4.92
CA ARG A 148 -21.46 -2.86 -3.86
C ARG A 148 -20.80 -2.96 -2.48
N PHE A 149 -19.48 -3.16 -2.42
CA PHE A 149 -18.70 -3.25 -1.19
C PHE A 149 -18.20 -1.89 -0.69
N LYS A 150 -18.55 -0.80 -1.39
CA LYS A 150 -18.32 0.60 -1.02
C LYS A 150 -16.86 0.85 -0.61
N PRO A 151 -15.87 0.61 -1.50
CA PRO A 151 -14.49 0.99 -1.23
C PRO A 151 -14.38 2.50 -0.99
N THR A 152 -13.33 2.92 -0.31
CA THR A 152 -12.96 4.34 -0.12
C THR A 152 -11.65 4.68 -0.82
N PHE A 153 -10.86 3.66 -1.14
CA PHE A 153 -9.66 3.73 -1.94
C PHE A 153 -9.62 2.56 -2.93
N ALA A 154 -9.04 2.75 -4.11
CA ALA A 154 -8.85 1.70 -5.11
C ALA A 154 -7.47 1.80 -5.77
N THR A 155 -6.80 0.66 -5.93
CA THR A 155 -5.66 0.50 -6.86
C THR A 155 -6.13 -0.27 -8.09
N THR A 156 -5.59 0.06 -9.26
CA THR A 156 -6.00 -0.54 -10.53
C THR A 156 -4.78 -0.91 -11.38
N CYS A 157 -4.66 -2.16 -11.82
CA CYS A 157 -3.58 -2.65 -12.67
C CYS A 157 -4.14 -3.23 -13.99
N TYR A 158 -4.21 -2.38 -15.02
CA TYR A 158 -4.65 -2.74 -16.38
C TYR A 158 -3.69 -2.17 -17.43
N GLY A 159 -3.76 -2.66 -18.67
CA GLY A 159 -2.83 -2.33 -19.74
C GLY A 159 -2.29 -3.57 -20.47
N MET A 160 -1.99 -4.64 -19.75
CA MET A 160 -1.32 -5.84 -20.28
C MET A 160 -2.22 -6.63 -21.24
N ASN A 161 -3.51 -6.78 -20.94
CA ASN A 161 -4.46 -7.33 -21.92
C ASN A 161 -4.96 -6.25 -22.90
N ASP A 162 -4.95 -4.97 -22.50
CA ASP A 162 -5.52 -3.86 -23.26
C ASP A 162 -4.69 -3.48 -24.49
N PHE A 163 -3.35 -3.58 -24.46
CA PHE A 163 -2.50 -3.35 -25.64
C PHE A 163 -2.53 -4.49 -26.67
N ARG A 164 -3.23 -5.59 -26.36
CA ARG A 164 -3.50 -6.73 -27.27
C ARG A 164 -2.24 -7.46 -27.79
N TYR A 165 -1.09 -7.25 -27.14
CA TYR A 165 0.20 -7.86 -27.49
C TYR A 165 0.66 -7.56 -28.93
N VAL A 166 0.38 -6.34 -29.40
CA VAL A 166 0.83 -5.82 -30.71
C VAL A 166 1.66 -4.53 -30.55
N PRO A 167 2.51 -4.16 -31.53
CA PRO A 167 3.19 -2.86 -31.53
C PRO A 167 2.21 -1.69 -31.49
N TYR A 168 2.66 -0.52 -31.05
CA TYR A 168 1.77 0.60 -30.69
C TYR A 168 0.75 0.94 -31.79
N ASN A 169 -0.53 0.83 -31.44
CA ASN A 169 -1.66 1.05 -32.33
C ASN A 169 -2.61 2.09 -31.73
N GLU A 170 -2.77 3.23 -32.41
CA GLU A 170 -3.52 4.38 -31.87
C GLU A 170 -5.01 4.06 -31.56
N PRO A 171 -5.79 3.37 -32.42
CA PRO A 171 -7.13 2.90 -32.07
C PRO A 171 -7.20 2.08 -30.77
N VAL A 172 -6.26 1.16 -30.53
CA VAL A 172 -6.21 0.35 -29.30
C VAL A 172 -5.82 1.21 -28.09
N ALA A 173 -4.86 2.12 -28.27
CA ALA A 173 -4.43 3.07 -27.24
C ALA A 173 -5.55 4.05 -26.83
N ALA A 174 -6.35 4.52 -27.79
CA ALA A 174 -7.51 5.38 -27.56
C ALA A 174 -8.66 4.63 -26.87
N GLU A 175 -8.90 3.35 -27.20
CA GLU A 175 -9.86 2.50 -26.50
C GLU A 175 -9.44 2.27 -25.03
N TYR A 176 -8.17 1.95 -24.80
CA TYR A 176 -7.58 1.83 -23.47
C TYR A 176 -7.71 3.13 -22.66
N ARG A 177 -7.33 4.27 -23.24
CA ARG A 177 -7.49 5.60 -22.63
C ARG A 177 -8.93 5.85 -22.20
N LYS A 178 -9.89 5.62 -23.09
CA LYS A 178 -11.34 5.78 -22.81
C LYS A 178 -11.78 4.91 -21.63
N ASN A 179 -11.37 3.65 -21.62
CA ASN A 179 -11.75 2.70 -20.57
C ASN A 179 -11.12 3.06 -19.21
N GLN A 180 -9.84 3.44 -19.18
CA GLN A 180 -9.16 3.91 -17.96
C GLN A 180 -9.84 5.18 -17.41
N THR A 181 -10.13 6.18 -18.25
CA THR A 181 -10.84 7.40 -17.84
C THR A 181 -12.22 7.07 -17.25
N ALA A 182 -13.03 6.25 -17.93
CA ALA A 182 -14.37 5.89 -17.45
C ALA A 182 -14.33 5.09 -16.13
N MET A 183 -13.33 4.23 -15.93
CA MET A 183 -13.15 3.49 -14.67
C MET A 183 -12.80 4.43 -13.52
N VAL A 184 -11.86 5.36 -13.73
CA VAL A 184 -11.49 6.37 -12.72
C VAL A 184 -12.69 7.27 -12.38
N GLN A 185 -13.46 7.69 -13.39
CA GLN A 185 -14.69 8.47 -13.19
C GLN A 185 -15.76 7.70 -12.40
N SER A 186 -15.95 6.41 -12.69
CA SER A 186 -16.89 5.54 -11.96
C SER A 186 -16.53 5.42 -10.48
N PHE A 187 -15.26 5.15 -10.15
CA PHE A 187 -14.78 5.15 -8.77
C PHE A 187 -15.04 6.50 -8.07
N LYS A 188 -14.72 7.62 -8.73
CA LYS A 188 -14.94 8.97 -8.19
C LYS A 188 -16.42 9.28 -7.95
N GLN A 189 -17.31 8.84 -8.83
CA GLN A 189 -18.77 8.97 -8.67
C GLN A 189 -19.28 8.17 -7.46
N ALA A 190 -18.70 6.99 -7.20
CA ALA A 190 -18.95 6.19 -6.01
C ALA A 190 -18.22 6.69 -4.73
N GLY A 191 -17.57 7.87 -4.77
CA GLY A 191 -16.83 8.43 -3.64
C GLY A 191 -15.51 7.72 -3.31
N THR A 192 -15.02 6.86 -4.20
CA THR A 192 -13.76 6.12 -4.05
C THR A 192 -12.59 6.93 -4.61
N ARG A 193 -11.51 7.06 -3.82
CA ARG A 193 -10.25 7.68 -4.26
C ARG A 193 -9.40 6.66 -5.01
N VAL A 194 -8.64 7.08 -6.02
CA VAL A 194 -7.95 6.13 -6.93
C VAL A 194 -6.44 6.37 -6.96
N LEU A 195 -5.69 5.27 -6.97
CA LEU A 195 -4.29 5.19 -7.37
C LEU A 195 -4.19 4.35 -8.65
N LEU A 196 -4.09 5.03 -9.79
CA LEU A 196 -4.07 4.42 -11.11
C LEU A 196 -2.69 3.82 -11.37
N GLY A 197 -2.58 2.49 -11.40
CA GLY A 197 -1.35 1.78 -11.76
C GLY A 197 -1.21 1.58 -13.27
N SER A 198 0.03 1.59 -13.76
CA SER A 198 0.35 1.01 -15.07
C SER A 198 0.38 -0.52 -15.00
N SER A 199 0.38 -1.18 -16.15
CA SER A 199 0.93 -2.54 -16.29
C SER A 199 2.44 -2.56 -16.05
N GLY A 200 3.01 -3.77 -15.94
CA GLY A 200 4.46 -3.99 -16.02
C GLY A 200 4.99 -4.05 -17.46
N ILE A 201 6.17 -4.67 -17.60
CA ILE A 201 6.87 -5.01 -18.86
C ILE A 201 6.54 -6.45 -19.33
N ILE A 202 7.10 -6.88 -20.46
CA ILE A 202 7.19 -8.30 -20.87
C ILE A 202 8.62 -8.78 -21.12
N ASP A 203 8.89 -10.07 -20.88
CA ASP A 203 10.22 -10.68 -21.08
C ASP A 203 10.35 -11.46 -22.40
N THR A 204 9.22 -11.90 -22.96
CA THR A 204 9.14 -12.58 -24.27
C THR A 204 7.82 -12.22 -24.95
N VAL A 205 7.76 -12.39 -26.28
CA VAL A 205 6.49 -12.33 -27.01
C VAL A 205 5.65 -13.57 -26.62
N PRO A 206 4.46 -13.42 -26.03
CA PRO A 206 3.73 -14.55 -25.44
C PRO A 206 3.19 -15.49 -26.53
N ASN A 207 3.81 -16.66 -26.66
CA ASN A 207 3.50 -17.67 -27.68
C ASN A 207 2.06 -18.24 -27.62
N TRP A 208 1.38 -18.07 -26.48
CA TRP A 208 -0.01 -18.46 -26.27
C TRP A 208 -1.01 -17.44 -26.84
N VAL A 209 -0.59 -16.21 -27.10
CA VAL A 209 -1.40 -15.18 -27.77
C VAL A 209 -1.23 -15.29 -29.29
N LYS A 210 -2.13 -16.03 -29.94
CA LYS A 210 -2.08 -16.27 -31.40
C LYS A 210 -2.15 -15.01 -32.29
N THR A 211 -2.52 -13.86 -31.73
CA THR A 211 -2.57 -12.56 -32.41
C THR A 211 -1.40 -11.64 -32.06
N ALA A 212 -0.44 -12.08 -31.25
CA ALA A 212 0.72 -11.28 -30.91
C ALA A 212 1.62 -11.06 -32.12
N SER A 213 2.28 -9.91 -32.19
CA SER A 213 3.13 -9.54 -33.32
C SER A 213 4.25 -8.58 -32.89
N GLY A 214 5.27 -8.42 -33.75
CA GLY A 214 6.46 -7.63 -33.42
C GLY A 214 7.41 -8.34 -32.45
N THR A 215 8.38 -7.58 -31.94
CA THR A 215 9.48 -8.02 -31.07
C THR A 215 9.24 -7.69 -29.59
N LYS A 216 10.05 -8.27 -28.68
CA LYS A 216 10.06 -7.91 -27.24
C LYS A 216 10.17 -6.39 -27.04
N GLU A 217 11.02 -5.74 -27.83
CA GLU A 217 11.26 -4.30 -27.73
C GLU A 217 10.04 -3.49 -28.22
N GLU A 218 9.48 -3.77 -29.40
CA GLU A 218 8.31 -3.06 -29.92
C GLU A 218 7.08 -3.18 -29.00
N LEU A 219 6.89 -4.35 -28.39
CA LEU A 219 5.82 -4.58 -27.42
C LEU A 219 6.07 -3.85 -26.10
N ASN A 220 7.30 -3.84 -25.57
CA ASN A 220 7.63 -3.03 -24.40
C ASN A 220 7.55 -1.53 -24.68
N LEU A 221 7.89 -1.06 -25.89
CA LEU A 221 7.70 0.32 -26.33
C LEU A 221 6.21 0.68 -26.47
N ALA A 222 5.35 -0.27 -26.85
CA ALA A 222 3.90 -0.08 -26.81
C ALA A 222 3.40 0.06 -25.36
N LEU A 223 3.83 -0.82 -24.46
CA LEU A 223 3.50 -0.76 -23.03
C LEU A 223 4.00 0.54 -22.37
N SER A 224 5.18 1.05 -22.75
CA SER A 224 5.71 2.32 -22.24
C SER A 224 4.80 3.51 -22.58
N ARG A 225 4.21 3.51 -23.78
CA ARG A 225 3.20 4.49 -24.20
C ARG A 225 1.87 4.30 -23.48
N PHE A 226 1.42 3.07 -23.23
CA PHE A 226 0.22 2.80 -22.42
C PHE A 226 0.40 3.25 -20.95
N ARG A 227 1.62 3.15 -20.40
CA ARG A 227 1.98 3.75 -19.11
C ARG A 227 1.95 5.29 -19.16
N ASN A 228 2.46 5.93 -20.23
CA ASN A 228 2.33 7.39 -20.41
C ASN A 228 0.85 7.83 -20.49
N ILE A 229 0.00 7.09 -21.21
CA ILE A 229 -1.46 7.32 -21.25
C ILE A 229 -2.07 7.23 -19.84
N GLY A 230 -1.58 6.31 -19.00
CA GLY A 230 -1.98 6.22 -17.59
C GLY A 230 -1.68 7.50 -16.79
N ILE A 231 -0.52 8.13 -17.01
CA ILE A 231 -0.20 9.44 -16.40
C ILE A 231 -1.13 10.54 -16.92
N GLU A 232 -1.39 10.57 -18.23
CA GLU A 232 -2.27 11.57 -18.84
C GLU A 232 -3.70 11.47 -18.29
N VAL A 233 -4.22 10.25 -18.10
CA VAL A 233 -5.51 10.00 -17.43
C VAL A 233 -5.45 10.40 -15.96
N ALA A 234 -4.39 10.03 -15.22
CA ALA A 234 -4.24 10.38 -13.81
C ALA A 234 -4.22 11.91 -13.59
N ALA A 235 -3.50 12.64 -14.43
CA ALA A 235 -3.40 14.10 -14.39
C ALA A 235 -4.74 14.77 -14.76
N ALA A 236 -5.41 14.31 -15.83
CA ALA A 236 -6.70 14.85 -16.26
C ALA A 236 -7.81 14.62 -15.20
N GLU A 237 -7.86 13.41 -14.64
CA GLU A 237 -8.84 13.04 -13.61
C GLU A 237 -8.45 13.49 -12.19
N LYS A 238 -7.24 14.03 -12.00
CA LYS A 238 -6.68 14.50 -10.71
C LYS A 238 -6.66 13.38 -9.66
N VAL A 239 -6.16 12.22 -10.05
CA VAL A 239 -5.92 11.05 -9.18
C VAL A 239 -4.43 10.72 -9.14
N ALA A 240 -4.02 9.92 -8.15
CA ALA A 240 -2.62 9.53 -8.03
C ALA A 240 -2.24 8.44 -9.05
N PHE A 241 -0.94 8.29 -9.33
CA PHE A 241 -0.41 7.30 -10.26
C PHE A 241 0.62 6.39 -9.58
N ALA A 242 0.62 5.10 -9.93
CA ALA A 242 1.67 4.15 -9.57
C ALA A 242 2.36 3.65 -10.85
N ASP A 243 3.62 4.06 -11.04
CA ASP A 243 4.45 3.62 -12.15
C ASP A 243 5.05 2.25 -11.84
N LEU A 244 4.41 1.18 -12.32
CA LEU A 244 4.93 -0.19 -12.19
C LEU A 244 5.91 -0.52 -13.33
N TYR A 245 5.67 0.07 -14.51
CA TYR A 245 6.45 -0.18 -15.71
C TYR A 245 7.92 0.19 -15.52
N ARG A 246 8.20 1.41 -15.03
CA ARG A 246 9.59 1.92 -14.95
C ARG A 246 10.45 1.17 -13.91
N PRO A 247 9.98 0.87 -12.69
CA PRO A 247 10.74 0.06 -11.74
C PRO A 247 11.00 -1.36 -12.27
N MET A 248 10.02 -1.98 -12.94
CA MET A 248 10.23 -3.30 -13.55
C MET A 248 11.24 -3.26 -14.71
N LEU A 249 11.16 -2.27 -15.61
CA LEU A 249 12.11 -2.13 -16.73
C LEU A 249 13.57 -1.97 -16.23
N LEU A 250 13.77 -1.15 -15.19
CA LEU A 250 15.10 -0.94 -14.61
C LEU A 250 15.60 -2.18 -13.85
N ALA A 251 14.71 -2.87 -13.15
CA ALA A 251 15.04 -4.08 -12.41
C ALA A 251 15.33 -5.29 -13.31
N ASP A 252 14.60 -5.46 -14.42
CA ASP A 252 14.85 -6.53 -15.40
C ASP A 252 16.21 -6.36 -16.06
N PHE A 253 16.50 -5.14 -16.54
CA PHE A 253 17.81 -4.77 -17.08
C PHE A 253 18.96 -4.95 -16.06
N GLN A 254 18.72 -4.69 -14.77
CA GLN A 254 19.69 -4.97 -13.72
C GLN A 254 19.83 -6.48 -13.47
N ALA A 255 18.74 -7.24 -13.47
CA ALA A 255 18.73 -8.68 -13.24
C ALA A 255 19.40 -9.45 -14.40
N GLU A 256 19.16 -9.08 -15.66
CA GLU A 256 19.84 -9.65 -16.82
C GLU A 256 21.37 -9.46 -16.70
N LYS A 257 21.82 -8.29 -16.23
CA LYS A 257 23.25 -8.00 -15.99
C LYS A 257 23.86 -8.74 -14.79
N LEU A 258 23.07 -9.09 -13.77
CA LEU A 258 23.56 -9.77 -12.56
C LEU A 258 23.40 -11.30 -12.60
N HIS A 259 22.43 -11.81 -13.34
CA HIS A 259 21.96 -13.20 -13.28
C HIS A 259 21.77 -13.84 -14.68
N GLY A 260 21.87 -13.05 -15.75
CA GLY A 260 21.72 -13.50 -17.14
C GLY A 260 20.27 -13.61 -17.61
N PRO A 261 20.03 -13.80 -18.93
CA PRO A 261 18.71 -13.78 -19.56
C PRO A 261 17.82 -15.00 -19.22
N ALA A 262 18.25 -15.85 -18.28
CA ALA A 262 17.42 -16.91 -17.71
C ALA A 262 16.57 -16.40 -16.52
N PHE A 263 16.95 -15.26 -15.92
CA PHE A 263 16.10 -14.51 -14.99
C PHE A 263 15.07 -13.74 -15.81
N MET A 264 13.79 -13.91 -15.49
CA MET A 264 12.65 -13.37 -16.23
C MET A 264 11.73 -12.67 -15.23
N LEU A 265 11.89 -11.34 -15.10
CA LEU A 265 11.18 -10.56 -14.09
C LEU A 265 9.67 -10.51 -14.34
N ALA A 266 9.22 -10.39 -15.60
CA ALA A 266 7.82 -10.53 -16.00
C ALA A 266 7.34 -11.99 -16.08
N GLY A 267 8.23 -12.97 -15.94
CA GLY A 267 7.90 -14.38 -15.74
C GLY A 267 8.10 -15.25 -16.98
N LYS A 268 8.13 -16.58 -16.78
CA LYS A 268 8.57 -17.55 -17.80
C LYS A 268 7.69 -17.62 -19.07
N ASP A 269 6.45 -17.14 -19.00
CA ASP A 269 5.52 -17.03 -20.14
C ASP A 269 5.54 -15.63 -20.80
N GLY A 270 6.46 -14.77 -20.36
CA GLY A 270 6.66 -13.39 -20.78
C GLY A 270 5.78 -12.37 -20.09
N VAL A 271 4.77 -12.77 -19.30
CA VAL A 271 3.64 -11.88 -18.92
C VAL A 271 3.24 -11.94 -17.44
N HIS A 272 3.33 -13.10 -16.78
CA HIS A 272 2.84 -13.31 -15.42
C HIS A 272 3.98 -13.39 -14.37
N PRO A 273 4.30 -12.31 -13.64
CA PRO A 273 5.57 -12.18 -12.93
C PRO A 273 5.80 -13.18 -11.79
N GLY A 274 7.07 -13.54 -11.63
CA GLY A 274 7.59 -14.26 -10.47
C GLY A 274 7.45 -13.44 -9.17
N TRP A 275 7.72 -14.05 -8.01
CA TRP A 275 7.72 -13.31 -6.74
C TRP A 275 8.64 -12.07 -6.72
N ALA A 276 9.72 -12.06 -7.50
CA ALA A 276 10.58 -10.88 -7.66
C ALA A 276 9.84 -9.72 -8.31
N GLY A 277 9.26 -9.93 -9.50
CA GLY A 277 8.49 -8.91 -10.22
C GLY A 277 7.24 -8.47 -9.45
N GLN A 278 6.52 -9.42 -8.84
CA GLN A 278 5.34 -9.14 -8.01
C GLN A 278 5.67 -8.27 -6.77
N LEU A 279 6.86 -8.44 -6.17
CA LEU A 279 7.31 -7.56 -5.09
C LEU A 279 7.67 -6.16 -5.60
N ILE A 280 8.19 -6.02 -6.82
CA ILE A 280 8.46 -4.71 -7.45
C ILE A 280 7.16 -4.00 -7.83
N MET A 281 6.13 -4.74 -8.27
CA MET A 281 4.77 -4.19 -8.43
C MET A 281 4.23 -3.66 -7.09
N ALA A 282 4.39 -4.43 -6.01
CA ALA A 282 3.97 -4.01 -4.67
C ALA A 282 4.76 -2.78 -4.18
N TYR A 283 6.08 -2.75 -4.32
CA TYR A 283 6.94 -1.57 -4.05
C TYR A 283 6.43 -0.31 -4.77
N SER A 284 6.03 -0.46 -6.04
CA SER A 284 5.55 0.64 -6.87
C SER A 284 4.20 1.17 -6.39
N PHE A 285 3.27 0.29 -6.00
CA PHE A 285 2.00 0.69 -5.38
C PHE A 285 2.18 1.29 -3.97
N LEU A 286 3.02 0.69 -3.11
CA LEU A 286 3.32 1.23 -1.77
C LEU A 286 3.99 2.60 -1.84
N THR A 287 4.90 2.79 -2.80
CA THR A 287 5.47 4.11 -3.13
C THR A 287 4.36 5.06 -3.59
N GLY A 288 3.53 4.66 -4.56
CA GLY A 288 2.42 5.49 -5.07
C GLY A 288 1.36 5.86 -4.02
N MET A 289 1.22 5.08 -2.95
CA MET A 289 0.39 5.41 -1.78
C MET A 289 0.99 6.49 -0.86
N GLY A 290 2.24 6.93 -1.11
CA GLY A 290 2.93 7.93 -0.30
C GLY A 290 3.43 7.41 1.05
N LEU A 291 3.74 6.12 1.15
CA LEU A 291 4.23 5.48 2.37
C LEU A 291 5.72 5.77 2.55
N ASP A 292 6.12 6.22 3.76
CA ASP A 292 7.49 6.67 4.04
C ASP A 292 8.43 5.57 4.54
N GLY A 293 7.89 4.43 5.01
CA GLY A 293 8.63 3.28 5.52
C GLY A 293 9.23 3.42 6.91
N ASP A 294 8.85 4.41 7.72
CA ASP A 294 9.30 4.47 9.11
C ASP A 294 8.47 3.54 10.01
N LEU A 295 9.10 2.47 10.47
CA LEU A 295 8.50 1.51 11.41
C LEU A 295 8.89 1.83 12.86
N GLY A 296 9.84 2.73 13.08
CA GLY A 296 10.31 3.14 14.40
C GLY A 296 11.79 2.94 14.62
N THR A 297 12.27 3.49 15.73
CA THR A 297 13.65 3.39 16.19
C THR A 297 13.68 2.84 17.61
N ILE A 298 14.53 1.83 17.84
CA ILE A 298 14.94 1.35 19.16
C ILE A 298 16.31 1.98 19.44
N THR A 299 16.46 2.69 20.56
CA THR A 299 17.72 3.35 20.95
C THR A 299 18.21 2.79 22.27
N PHE A 300 19.43 2.28 22.29
CA PHE A 300 20.15 1.86 23.49
C PHE A 300 21.14 2.95 23.94
N ASP A 301 21.28 3.12 25.25
CA ASP A 301 22.33 3.92 25.86
C ASP A 301 23.28 2.99 26.61
N ALA A 302 24.44 2.69 26.01
CA ALA A 302 25.43 1.80 26.60
C ALA A 302 26.15 2.40 27.81
N ALA A 303 26.03 3.71 28.07
CA ALA A 303 26.59 4.35 29.26
C ALA A 303 25.66 4.28 30.48
N THR A 304 24.33 4.24 30.28
CA THR A 304 23.35 4.10 31.38
C THR A 304 22.62 2.76 31.44
N GLY A 305 22.83 1.88 30.45
CA GLY A 305 22.16 0.58 30.34
C GLY A 305 20.68 0.65 29.93
N LYS A 306 20.16 1.85 29.66
CA LYS A 306 18.74 2.09 29.36
C LYS A 306 18.45 1.96 27.87
N ALA A 307 17.18 1.73 27.53
CA ALA A 307 16.71 1.83 26.15
C ALA A 307 15.37 2.56 26.05
N THR A 308 15.11 3.12 24.87
CA THR A 308 13.83 3.71 24.47
C THR A 308 13.42 3.18 23.09
N ALA A 309 12.13 3.29 22.76
CA ALA A 309 11.60 2.85 21.46
C ALA A 309 10.44 3.76 21.00
N THR A 310 10.13 3.76 19.71
CA THR A 310 9.10 4.63 19.10
C THR A 310 8.08 3.85 18.24
N ALA A 311 7.06 4.57 17.73
CA ALA A 311 6.19 4.16 16.62
C ALA A 311 5.46 2.79 16.71
N GLY A 312 5.25 2.25 17.91
CA GLY A 312 4.62 0.92 18.11
C GLY A 312 5.56 -0.14 18.67
N HIS A 313 6.76 0.26 19.11
CA HIS A 313 7.68 -0.55 19.88
C HIS A 313 7.74 -0.05 21.34
N GLU A 314 7.68 -0.99 22.29
CA GLU A 314 7.66 -0.77 23.74
C GLU A 314 8.85 -1.50 24.38
N VAL A 315 9.65 -0.80 25.19
CA VAL A 315 10.77 -1.42 25.93
C VAL A 315 10.22 -2.04 27.22
N ILE A 316 10.22 -3.37 27.30
CA ILE A 316 9.75 -4.14 28.47
C ILE A 316 10.86 -4.25 29.51
N SER A 317 12.10 -4.45 29.07
CA SER A 317 13.28 -4.46 29.95
C SER A 317 14.56 -4.13 29.17
N ALA A 318 15.50 -3.45 29.81
CA ALA A 318 16.87 -3.30 29.35
C ALA A 318 17.82 -3.62 30.52
N ALA A 319 18.66 -4.64 30.36
CA ALA A 319 19.66 -5.05 31.35
C ALA A 319 20.81 -5.79 30.64
N ASP A 320 22.06 -5.55 31.04
CA ASP A 320 23.26 -6.26 30.53
C ASP A 320 23.36 -6.33 28.99
N GLY A 321 22.94 -5.26 28.30
CA GLY A 321 22.89 -5.19 26.83
C GLY A 321 21.74 -5.97 26.18
N LYS A 322 20.94 -6.71 26.95
CA LYS A 322 19.75 -7.45 26.51
C LYS A 322 18.51 -6.55 26.62
N LEU A 323 17.86 -6.34 25.48
CA LEU A 323 16.65 -5.53 25.34
C LEU A 323 15.46 -6.44 25.02
N THR A 324 14.44 -6.45 25.88
CA THR A 324 13.16 -7.11 25.60
C THR A 324 12.18 -6.07 25.08
N ILE A 325 11.66 -6.27 23.87
CA ILE A 325 10.84 -5.29 23.14
C ILE A 325 9.51 -5.94 22.75
N ARG A 326 8.38 -5.29 23.07
CA ARG A 326 7.07 -5.65 22.53
C ARG A 326 6.79 -4.78 21.31
N SER A 327 6.34 -5.38 20.22
CA SER A 327 6.19 -4.70 18.92
C SER A 327 4.80 -4.93 18.34
N THR A 328 4.08 -3.85 18.02
CA THR A 328 2.81 -3.89 17.28
C THR A 328 3.00 -3.64 15.79
N LYS A 329 3.97 -2.79 15.43
CA LYS A 329 4.53 -2.77 14.06
C LYS A 329 5.48 -3.94 13.87
N LEU A 330 5.33 -4.63 12.74
CA LEU A 330 6.21 -5.69 12.28
C LEU A 330 6.88 -5.24 10.98
N PRO A 331 8.17 -5.51 10.78
CA PRO A 331 8.81 -5.30 9.48
C PRO A 331 8.21 -6.21 8.42
N PHE A 332 8.24 -5.77 7.17
CA PHE A 332 7.97 -6.62 6.03
C PHE A 332 9.01 -7.75 6.00
N SER A 333 8.56 -8.98 6.21
CA SER A 333 9.44 -10.11 6.51
C SER A 333 9.34 -11.17 5.42
N ALA A 334 10.11 -11.03 4.34
CA ALA A 334 10.11 -11.98 3.22
C ALA A 334 10.67 -13.38 3.57
N GLY A 335 11.29 -13.54 4.76
CA GLY A 335 12.05 -14.73 5.12
C GLY A 335 13.36 -14.87 4.34
N PRO A 336 14.04 -16.03 4.42
CA PRO A 336 15.19 -16.35 3.56
C PRO A 336 14.74 -16.73 2.14
N GLY A 337 15.58 -16.48 1.14
CA GLY A 337 15.31 -16.87 -0.25
C GLY A 337 16.47 -16.51 -1.19
N ASP A 338 16.61 -17.25 -2.29
CA ASP A 338 17.69 -17.01 -3.26
C ASP A 338 17.48 -15.66 -3.98
N VAL A 339 18.50 -14.80 -3.99
CA VAL A 339 18.47 -13.52 -4.72
C VAL A 339 18.61 -13.68 -6.23
N LYS A 340 18.98 -14.88 -6.73
CA LYS A 340 19.17 -15.18 -8.15
C LYS A 340 17.95 -15.83 -8.82
N SER A 341 16.86 -16.03 -8.08
CA SER A 341 15.63 -16.65 -8.58
C SER A 341 14.54 -15.60 -8.82
N ASP A 342 13.94 -15.58 -10.01
CA ASP A 342 12.83 -14.68 -10.31
C ASP A 342 11.54 -15.03 -9.54
N ASP A 343 11.40 -16.27 -9.07
CA ASP A 343 10.35 -16.67 -8.13
C ASP A 343 10.74 -16.53 -6.66
N SER A 344 11.59 -15.53 -6.33
CA SER A 344 11.98 -15.17 -4.96
C SER A 344 11.66 -13.72 -4.61
N MET A 345 11.04 -13.50 -3.45
CA MET A 345 10.86 -12.15 -2.91
C MET A 345 12.20 -11.48 -2.57
N ARG A 346 13.24 -12.24 -2.17
CA ARG A 346 14.57 -11.68 -1.87
C ARG A 346 15.28 -11.14 -3.12
N ALA A 347 15.06 -11.75 -4.28
CA ALA A 347 15.53 -11.19 -5.55
C ALA A 347 14.86 -9.84 -5.85
N GLY A 348 13.54 -9.73 -5.68
CA GLY A 348 12.83 -8.45 -5.78
C GLY A 348 13.37 -7.39 -4.80
N LEU A 349 13.62 -7.75 -3.54
CA LEU A 349 14.19 -6.86 -2.52
C LEU A 349 15.61 -6.38 -2.85
N ALA A 350 16.38 -7.13 -3.64
CA ALA A 350 17.72 -6.76 -4.09
C ALA A 350 17.72 -5.85 -5.34
N LEU A 351 16.59 -5.78 -6.07
CA LEU A 351 16.47 -5.04 -7.34
C LEU A 351 15.78 -3.67 -7.21
N VAL A 352 15.12 -3.38 -6.07
CA VAL A 352 14.58 -2.06 -5.72
C VAL A 352 14.95 -1.68 -4.28
N PRO A 353 15.05 -0.39 -3.92
CA PRO A 353 15.40 0.05 -2.57
C PRO A 353 14.22 -0.10 -1.59
N PHE A 354 13.63 -1.31 -1.51
CA PHE A 354 12.46 -1.60 -0.68
C PHE A 354 12.78 -1.34 0.78
N ASP A 355 13.84 -1.94 1.33
CA ASP A 355 14.07 -1.84 2.77
C ASP A 355 14.49 -0.43 3.21
N ASP A 356 15.18 0.30 2.32
CA ASP A 356 15.59 1.69 2.57
C ASP A 356 14.42 2.67 2.48
N ARG A 357 13.41 2.40 1.64
CA ARG A 357 12.24 3.29 1.46
C ARG A 357 10.99 2.88 2.25
N LEU A 358 10.79 1.59 2.53
CA LEU A 358 9.51 1.04 3.02
C LEU A 358 9.65 0.17 4.29
N ASN A 359 10.86 -0.22 4.72
CA ASN A 359 11.00 -1.23 5.78
C ASN A 359 12.07 -0.86 6.82
N ARG A 360 12.02 0.35 7.39
CA ARG A 360 13.04 0.80 8.35
C ARG A 360 12.62 0.57 9.80
N LEU A 361 13.11 -0.53 10.37
CA LEU A 361 13.12 -0.76 11.82
C LEU A 361 14.56 -0.51 12.32
N VAL A 362 14.81 0.67 12.88
CA VAL A 362 16.16 1.15 13.14
C VAL A 362 16.63 0.82 14.55
N LEU A 363 17.85 0.28 14.69
CA LEU A 363 18.56 0.20 15.97
C LEU A 363 19.61 1.31 16.06
N LYS A 364 19.68 1.99 17.21
CA LYS A 364 20.72 2.98 17.54
C LYS A 364 21.41 2.70 18.87
N ILE A 365 22.67 3.13 18.98
CA ILE A 365 23.37 3.31 20.27
C ILE A 365 23.73 4.80 20.42
N ALA A 366 23.22 5.46 21.46
CA ALA A 366 23.42 6.90 21.66
C ALA A 366 24.84 7.24 22.15
N ALA A 367 25.26 6.63 23.27
CA ALA A 367 26.57 6.81 23.87
C ALA A 367 27.32 5.46 23.91
N PRO A 368 28.05 5.10 22.82
CA PRO A 368 28.81 3.86 22.78
C PRO A 368 30.06 3.93 23.66
N ALA A 369 30.23 2.92 24.52
CA ALA A 369 31.40 2.70 25.37
C ALA A 369 32.52 1.87 24.69
N ALA A 370 32.24 1.22 23.55
CA ALA A 370 33.19 0.42 22.78
C ALA A 370 33.19 0.86 21.30
N THR A 371 34.24 0.50 20.55
CA THR A 371 34.41 0.88 19.13
C THR A 371 33.55 0.05 18.18
N ALA A 372 33.21 -1.18 18.57
CA ALA A 372 32.33 -2.07 17.82
C ALA A 372 31.41 -2.86 18.77
N TYR A 373 30.33 -3.40 18.20
CA TYR A 373 29.34 -4.21 18.90
C TYR A 373 28.93 -5.41 18.07
N ASP A 374 28.78 -6.56 18.72
CA ASP A 374 28.03 -7.68 18.18
C ASP A 374 26.55 -7.52 18.59
N VAL A 375 25.65 -7.44 17.61
CA VAL A 375 24.20 -7.34 17.79
C VAL A 375 23.57 -8.66 17.36
N THR A 376 22.90 -9.33 18.29
CA THR A 376 22.16 -10.57 18.08
C THR A 376 20.66 -10.30 18.06
N TRP A 377 19.96 -10.81 17.05
CA TRP A 377 18.51 -10.76 16.96
C TRP A 377 17.96 -12.12 16.52
N GLY A 378 17.31 -12.83 17.45
CA GLY A 378 17.04 -14.26 17.29
C GLY A 378 18.33 -15.07 17.28
N GLU A 379 18.48 -15.96 16.29
CA GLU A 379 19.66 -16.83 16.14
C GLU A 379 20.81 -16.15 15.37
N SER A 380 20.53 -15.06 14.66
CA SER A 380 21.51 -14.34 13.84
C SER A 380 22.23 -13.25 14.62
N THR A 381 23.54 -13.07 14.34
CA THR A 381 24.39 -12.04 14.95
C THR A 381 25.20 -11.30 13.88
N ARG A 382 25.35 -9.98 14.00
CA ARG A 382 26.19 -9.14 13.13
C ARG A 382 27.07 -8.20 13.96
N THR A 383 28.34 -8.05 13.57
CA THR A 383 29.23 -7.01 14.11
C THR A 383 28.99 -5.69 13.38
N TYR A 384 28.84 -4.60 14.12
CA TYR A 384 28.76 -3.24 13.60
C TYR A 384 29.81 -2.33 14.26
N GLN A 385 30.28 -1.32 13.53
CA GLN A 385 31.06 -0.23 14.11
C GLN A 385 30.15 0.69 14.92
N ALA A 386 30.66 1.25 16.02
CA ALA A 386 29.90 2.14 16.90
C ALA A 386 29.32 3.36 16.14
N THR A 387 30.06 3.91 15.18
CA THR A 387 29.61 5.02 14.33
C THR A 387 28.39 4.66 13.46
N ALA A 388 28.32 3.43 12.95
CA ALA A 388 27.16 2.94 12.21
C ALA A 388 25.94 2.79 13.13
N LEU A 389 26.14 2.32 14.37
CA LEU A 389 25.07 2.23 15.38
C LEU A 389 24.67 3.61 15.93
N GLN A 390 25.54 4.61 15.94
CA GLN A 390 25.16 6.00 16.27
C GLN A 390 24.29 6.63 15.17
N ALA A 391 24.63 6.42 13.90
CA ALA A 391 23.81 6.85 12.77
C ALA A 391 22.46 6.10 12.76
N GLY A 392 22.51 4.78 12.93
CA GLY A 392 21.40 3.84 12.99
C GLY A 392 21.45 2.80 11.88
N VAL A 393 21.21 1.53 12.24
CA VAL A 393 21.23 0.38 11.33
C VAL A 393 19.82 -0.19 11.16
N ASN A 394 19.47 -0.69 9.98
CA ASN A 394 18.12 -1.20 9.70
C ASN A 394 18.04 -2.71 9.95
N LEU A 395 17.46 -3.09 11.09
CA LEU A 395 17.34 -4.49 11.51
C LEU A 395 16.57 -5.35 10.48
N ALA A 396 15.54 -4.80 9.84
CA ALA A 396 14.72 -5.53 8.87
C ALA A 396 15.47 -5.85 7.57
N LYS A 397 16.40 -4.97 7.17
CA LYS A 397 17.29 -5.17 6.01
C LYS A 397 18.39 -6.16 6.33
N ASP A 398 19.01 -6.00 7.51
CA ASP A 398 20.22 -6.73 7.86
C ASP A 398 19.94 -8.17 8.30
N PHE A 399 18.80 -8.46 8.97
CA PHE A 399 18.51 -9.79 9.52
C PHE A 399 17.42 -10.50 8.69
N GLU A 400 17.81 -11.38 7.77
CA GLU A 400 16.86 -12.08 6.89
C GLU A 400 15.89 -13.01 7.64
N THR A 401 16.36 -13.59 8.75
CA THR A 401 15.60 -14.40 9.69
C THR A 401 15.70 -13.76 11.07
N HIS A 402 14.55 -13.43 11.66
CA HIS A 402 14.48 -12.70 12.93
C HIS A 402 13.21 -13.07 13.74
N PRO A 403 13.16 -12.81 15.07
CA PRO A 403 12.05 -13.23 15.94
C PRO A 403 10.65 -12.73 15.54
N LEU A 404 10.53 -11.63 14.79
CA LEU A 404 9.24 -11.10 14.33
C LEU A 404 8.67 -11.84 13.09
N LEU A 405 9.46 -12.69 12.43
CA LEU A 405 9.03 -13.36 11.19
C LEU A 405 7.81 -14.28 11.41
N PRO A 406 7.74 -15.14 12.45
CA PRO A 406 6.55 -15.96 12.72
C PRO A 406 5.29 -15.17 13.07
N ALA A 407 5.41 -13.89 13.48
CA ALA A 407 4.25 -13.02 13.66
C ALA A 407 3.77 -12.45 12.31
N PHE A 408 4.71 -12.02 11.46
CA PHE A 408 4.43 -11.56 10.11
C PHE A 408 3.81 -12.68 9.23
N THR A 409 4.33 -13.91 9.32
CA THR A 409 3.80 -15.08 8.59
C THR A 409 2.33 -15.37 8.94
N LYS A 410 1.92 -15.24 10.21
CA LYS A 410 0.50 -15.42 10.61
C LYS A 410 -0.44 -14.42 9.93
N VAL A 411 0.02 -13.18 9.72
CA VAL A 411 -0.74 -12.19 8.95
C VAL A 411 -0.80 -12.59 7.48
N TRP A 412 0.36 -12.92 6.90
CA TRP A 412 0.48 -13.32 5.49
C TRP A 412 -0.44 -14.51 5.15
N ASP A 413 -0.44 -15.57 5.96
CA ASP A 413 -1.26 -16.76 5.74
C ASP A 413 -2.75 -16.45 5.81
N ALA A 414 -3.18 -15.62 6.78
CA ALA A 414 -4.56 -15.17 6.90
C ALA A 414 -4.99 -14.31 5.69
N VAL A 415 -4.12 -13.43 5.21
CA VAL A 415 -4.34 -12.58 4.03
C VAL A 415 -4.44 -13.43 2.76
N LEU A 416 -3.53 -14.37 2.56
CA LEU A 416 -3.53 -15.30 1.42
C LEU A 416 -4.78 -16.19 1.41
N ALA A 417 -5.19 -16.73 2.57
CA ALA A 417 -6.43 -17.50 2.70
C ALA A 417 -7.68 -16.66 2.38
N LYS A 418 -7.75 -15.42 2.89
CA LYS A 418 -8.83 -14.48 2.58
C LYS A 418 -8.88 -14.14 1.09
N GLN A 419 -7.77 -13.73 0.49
CA GLN A 419 -7.73 -13.33 -0.91
C GLN A 419 -8.01 -14.51 -1.86
N SER A 420 -7.58 -15.72 -1.50
CA SER A 420 -7.92 -16.95 -2.24
C SER A 420 -9.43 -17.24 -2.22
N TYR A 421 -10.10 -17.02 -1.09
CA TYR A 421 -11.55 -17.07 -1.02
C TYR A 421 -12.20 -15.94 -1.82
N GLU A 422 -11.66 -14.72 -1.80
CA GLU A 422 -12.17 -13.58 -2.58
C GLU A 422 -12.15 -13.85 -4.09
N THR A 423 -11.10 -14.49 -4.63
CA THR A 423 -11.09 -14.95 -6.04
C THR A 423 -12.20 -15.97 -6.30
N ARG A 424 -12.31 -17.03 -5.47
CA ARG A 424 -13.35 -18.07 -5.65
C ARG A 424 -14.76 -17.50 -5.55
N GLN A 425 -14.99 -16.60 -4.60
CA GLN A 425 -16.28 -15.96 -4.37
C GLN A 425 -16.74 -15.21 -5.62
N ILE A 426 -15.90 -14.33 -6.17
CA ILE A 426 -16.25 -13.55 -7.35
C ILE A 426 -16.28 -14.46 -8.60
N ARG A 427 -15.18 -15.12 -8.95
CA ARG A 427 -15.06 -15.81 -10.24
C ARG A 427 -15.83 -17.12 -10.35
N THR A 428 -16.05 -17.84 -9.24
CA THR A 428 -16.63 -19.19 -9.27
C THR A 428 -18.07 -19.25 -8.77
N LEU A 429 -18.47 -18.39 -7.82
CA LEU A 429 -19.80 -18.45 -7.21
C LEU A 429 -20.72 -17.34 -7.74
N VAL A 430 -20.28 -16.08 -7.65
CA VAL A 430 -21.02 -14.89 -8.12
C VAL A 430 -21.19 -14.89 -9.64
N HIS A 431 -20.15 -15.26 -10.39
CA HIS A 431 -20.20 -15.46 -11.85
C HIS A 431 -20.40 -16.93 -12.25
N GLY A 432 -20.85 -17.78 -11.31
CA GLY A 432 -21.15 -19.19 -11.51
C GLY A 432 -22.65 -19.51 -11.53
N PRO A 433 -23.02 -20.80 -11.55
CA PRO A 433 -24.42 -21.24 -11.54
C PRO A 433 -25.22 -20.71 -10.35
N GLU A 434 -24.59 -20.59 -9.16
CA GLU A 434 -25.24 -20.06 -7.95
C GLU A 434 -25.64 -18.59 -8.12
N GLY A 435 -24.71 -17.72 -8.53
CA GLY A 435 -24.99 -16.30 -8.77
C GLY A 435 -25.88 -16.03 -9.98
N ALA A 436 -25.87 -16.93 -10.97
CA ALA A 436 -26.81 -16.91 -12.09
C ALA A 436 -28.25 -17.31 -11.70
N ALA A 437 -28.42 -18.09 -10.61
CA ALA A 437 -29.72 -18.44 -10.07
C ALA A 437 -30.24 -17.40 -9.07
N ASP A 438 -29.40 -16.94 -8.13
CA ASP A 438 -29.68 -15.80 -7.24
C ASP A 438 -28.36 -15.13 -6.81
N LEU A 439 -28.11 -13.97 -7.42
CA LEU A 439 -26.92 -13.15 -7.17
C LEU A 439 -26.84 -12.66 -5.72
N GLU A 440 -27.95 -12.22 -5.15
CA GLU A 440 -27.99 -11.57 -3.84
C GLU A 440 -27.96 -12.60 -2.70
N ALA A 441 -28.64 -13.75 -2.85
CA ALA A 441 -28.47 -14.87 -1.92
C ALA A 441 -27.04 -15.41 -1.98
N THR A 442 -26.43 -15.48 -3.17
CA THR A 442 -25.02 -15.88 -3.33
C THR A 442 -24.07 -14.93 -2.62
N PHE A 443 -24.22 -13.61 -2.77
CA PHE A 443 -23.44 -12.64 -2.00
C PHE A 443 -23.72 -12.72 -0.48
N ALA A 444 -24.98 -12.82 -0.06
CA ALA A 444 -25.38 -12.90 1.35
C ALA A 444 -24.91 -14.18 2.05
N LEU A 445 -24.71 -15.29 1.33
CA LEU A 445 -24.09 -16.50 1.84
C LEU A 445 -22.56 -16.38 1.88
N THR A 446 -21.95 -15.90 0.79
CA THR A 446 -20.48 -15.90 0.64
C THR A 446 -19.79 -14.85 1.50
N GLU A 447 -20.38 -13.67 1.75
CA GLU A 447 -19.83 -12.71 2.71
C GLU A 447 -19.78 -13.25 4.14
N LYS A 448 -20.67 -14.20 4.54
CA LYS A 448 -20.59 -14.84 5.86
C LYS A 448 -19.34 -15.71 6.02
N VAL A 449 -18.77 -16.19 4.92
CA VAL A 449 -17.49 -16.91 4.90
C VAL A 449 -16.33 -15.90 4.82
N ARG A 450 -16.40 -14.91 3.91
CA ARG A 450 -15.38 -13.86 3.80
C ARG A 450 -15.18 -13.10 5.11
N ALA A 451 -16.26 -12.81 5.85
CA ALA A 451 -16.21 -12.14 7.15
C ALA A 451 -15.41 -12.93 8.21
N LYS A 452 -15.44 -14.27 8.19
CA LYS A 452 -14.62 -15.10 9.08
C LYS A 452 -13.13 -15.00 8.72
N LEU A 453 -12.81 -14.95 7.43
CA LEU A 453 -11.44 -14.81 6.95
C LEU A 453 -10.89 -13.38 7.16
N ALA A 454 -11.74 -12.36 6.99
CA ALA A 454 -11.42 -10.98 7.35
C ALA A 454 -11.20 -10.82 8.86
N LYS A 455 -12.01 -11.49 9.70
CA LYS A 455 -11.73 -11.59 11.14
C LYS A 455 -10.42 -12.31 11.44
N ALA A 456 -10.08 -13.39 10.73
CA ALA A 456 -8.79 -14.06 10.91
C ALA A 456 -7.59 -13.13 10.59
N VAL A 457 -7.68 -12.28 9.57
CA VAL A 457 -6.67 -11.24 9.28
C VAL A 457 -6.58 -10.21 10.41
N ALA A 458 -7.70 -9.80 11.01
CA ALA A 458 -7.72 -8.90 12.16
C ALA A 458 -7.15 -9.56 13.44
N ASP A 459 -7.53 -10.81 13.70
CA ASP A 459 -7.08 -11.59 14.87
C ASP A 459 -5.59 -11.96 14.76
N ALA A 460 -5.01 -12.00 13.56
CA ALA A 460 -3.58 -12.20 13.34
C ALA A 460 -2.72 -10.96 13.70
N LYS A 461 -3.32 -9.76 13.86
CA LYS A 461 -2.62 -8.51 14.22
C LYS A 461 -2.21 -8.46 15.70
N GLN A 462 -1.43 -9.43 16.17
CA GLN A 462 -1.03 -9.53 17.58
C GLN A 462 0.33 -8.88 17.86
N PRO A 463 0.51 -8.21 19.01
CA PRO A 463 1.82 -7.76 19.46
C PRO A 463 2.78 -8.94 19.62
N ALA A 464 4.03 -8.76 19.20
CA ALA A 464 5.08 -9.76 19.32
C ALA A 464 6.21 -9.26 20.24
N GLU A 465 6.54 -10.06 21.26
CA GLU A 465 7.71 -9.82 22.11
C GLU A 465 8.94 -10.50 21.50
N HIS A 466 10.07 -9.77 21.51
CA HIS A 466 11.35 -10.24 21.01
C HIS A 466 12.51 -9.69 21.84
N VAL A 467 13.69 -10.25 21.61
CA VAL A 467 14.92 -9.86 22.31
C VAL A 467 16.00 -9.48 21.30
N ILE A 468 16.61 -8.32 21.52
CA ILE A 468 17.85 -7.88 20.88
C ILE A 468 18.94 -7.92 21.95
N THR A 469 20.07 -8.56 21.68
CA THR A 469 21.24 -8.54 22.57
C THR A 469 22.37 -7.74 21.93
N ILE A 470 22.93 -6.79 22.66
CA ILE A 470 23.98 -5.87 22.21
C ILE A 470 25.20 -6.08 23.11
N LYS A 471 26.29 -6.59 22.53
CA LYS A 471 27.53 -6.90 23.26
C LYS A 471 28.68 -6.04 22.74
N ALA A 472 29.35 -5.33 23.64
CA ALA A 472 30.60 -4.61 23.35
C ALA A 472 31.72 -5.56 22.94
N LYS A 473 32.63 -5.09 22.08
CA LYS A 473 33.72 -5.85 21.47
C LYS A 473 35.07 -5.17 21.67
#